data_AF-A0A811QSG7-F1
#
_entry.id   AF-A0A811QSG7-F1
#
_cell.length_a   1.000
_cell.length_b   1.000
_cell.length_c   1.000
_cell.angle_alpha   90.00
_cell.angle_beta   90.00
_cell.angle_gamma   90.00
#
_symmetry.space_group_name_H-M   'P 1'
#
loop_
_entity.id
_entity.type
_entity.pdbx_description
1 polymer ?
#
loop_
_entity_poly.entity_id
_entity_poly.type
_entity_poly.pdbx_seq_one_letter_code
_entity_poly.pdbx_strand_id
1 'polypeptide(L)'
;MAAKKVLMLCGDYMEDYEVMVPFQALQAYGVSVDAVCPSKKAGNICRTAVHQGIGHQTYSETKGHNFTLNASFDEITASEYDGLVIPGGRAPEYLAMDRKVLNLVRNFSDAKKPIASVCHGQLILAAARVVENRTCTAYPAVKPVLVAAGAKWEEPDTMAKCTVDGNLITAATYDSHPEFISLFVKALGGSVAGSDKKILFLCGDYMEDYEVMVPFQSLQALGCHVDAVCPDKGGGEKCPTAIHDFEGDQTYSEKPGHDFTLTASFESVDASSYDALVIPGGRAPEYLALNDKVISLVKAFADNGKPIASICHGQQILSAAGVLKGKKCTAYPAVKLNVVLGGGTWLEPDPIHRCFTDGNLVTGAAWPGHPEFVSQLMALLGIKVSF
;
A
#
# COMPACT_ATOMS: atom_id res chain seq x y z
N MET A 1 13.49 -15.69 -15.96
CA MET A 1 14.16 -15.04 -14.82
C MET A 1 13.52 -15.60 -13.56
N ALA A 2 14.29 -15.87 -12.50
CA ALA A 2 13.75 -16.48 -11.28
C ALA A 2 12.84 -15.47 -10.56
N ALA A 3 11.65 -15.88 -10.13
CA ALA A 3 10.76 -15.04 -9.34
C ALA A 3 11.44 -14.69 -8.00
N LYS A 4 11.43 -13.42 -7.62
CA LYS A 4 11.96 -12.98 -6.32
C LYS A 4 11.01 -13.38 -5.21
N LYS A 5 11.57 -13.81 -4.08
CA LYS A 5 10.83 -14.17 -2.88
C LYS A 5 11.26 -13.31 -1.70
N VAL A 6 10.32 -12.65 -1.02
CA VAL A 6 10.58 -11.75 0.10
C VAL A 6 9.88 -12.30 1.34
N LEU A 7 10.57 -12.20 2.48
CA LEU A 7 10.00 -12.47 3.79
C LEU A 7 9.57 -11.14 4.43
N MET A 8 8.38 -11.11 5.01
CA MET A 8 7.90 -9.99 5.82
C MET A 8 7.73 -10.44 7.26
N LEU A 9 8.46 -9.78 8.17
CA LEU A 9 8.44 -10.07 9.58
C LEU A 9 7.33 -9.29 10.29
N CYS A 10 6.18 -9.93 10.46
CA CYS A 10 4.99 -9.35 11.06
C CYS A 10 4.91 -9.54 12.59
N GLY A 11 4.01 -8.79 13.21
CA GLY A 11 3.60 -8.98 14.60
C GLY A 11 2.29 -8.26 14.89
N ASP A 12 1.61 -8.65 15.98
CA ASP A 12 0.52 -7.87 16.55
C ASP A 12 0.94 -6.41 16.83
N TYR A 13 0.04 -5.49 16.49
CA TYR A 13 0.19 -4.04 16.53
C TYR A 13 1.38 -3.52 15.72
N MET A 14 1.78 -4.22 14.64
CA MET A 14 2.54 -3.58 13.57
C MET A 14 1.69 -2.48 12.91
N GLU A 15 2.34 -1.47 12.35
CA GLU A 15 1.64 -0.37 11.70
C GLU A 15 0.96 -0.88 10.41
N ASP A 16 -0.29 -0.46 10.20
CA ASP A 16 -1.20 -1.04 9.21
C ASP A 16 -0.77 -0.77 7.76
N TYR A 17 -0.32 0.44 7.45
CA TYR A 17 0.26 0.77 6.15
C TYR A 17 1.64 0.14 5.97
N GLU A 18 2.48 0.13 6.99
CA GLU A 18 3.86 -0.38 6.92
C GLU A 18 3.92 -1.89 6.70
N VAL A 19 2.82 -2.62 6.94
CA VAL A 19 2.66 -4.01 6.50
C VAL A 19 1.98 -4.10 5.13
N MET A 20 0.83 -3.47 4.93
CA MET A 20 -0.03 -3.77 3.77
C MET A 20 0.53 -3.18 2.47
N VAL A 21 1.04 -1.95 2.50
CA VAL A 21 1.59 -1.29 1.31
C VAL A 21 2.76 -2.09 0.72
N PRO A 22 3.85 -2.40 1.45
CA PRO A 22 4.92 -3.21 0.89
C PRO A 22 4.46 -4.64 0.54
N PHE A 23 3.53 -5.23 1.29
CA PHE A 23 3.03 -6.59 1.01
C PHE A 23 2.39 -6.66 -0.38
N GLN A 24 1.45 -5.76 -0.65
CA GLN A 24 0.68 -5.79 -1.90
C GLN A 24 1.42 -5.14 -3.07
N ALA A 25 2.23 -4.10 -2.83
CA ALA A 25 3.04 -3.46 -3.88
C ALA A 25 4.06 -4.44 -4.47
N LEU A 26 4.80 -5.15 -3.62
CA LEU A 26 5.77 -6.15 -4.07
C LEU A 26 5.09 -7.27 -4.87
N GLN A 27 3.92 -7.74 -4.43
CA GLN A 27 3.12 -8.72 -5.17
C GLN A 27 2.68 -8.18 -6.54
N ALA A 28 2.23 -6.92 -6.62
CA ALA A 28 1.89 -6.27 -7.89
C ALA A 28 3.08 -6.22 -8.86
N TYR A 29 4.31 -6.18 -8.34
CA TYR A 29 5.54 -6.16 -9.15
C TYR A 29 6.06 -7.56 -9.50
N GLY A 30 5.31 -8.62 -9.16
CA GLY A 30 5.68 -10.00 -9.45
C GLY A 30 6.64 -10.62 -8.42
N VAL A 31 6.78 -10.02 -7.24
CA VAL A 31 7.54 -10.58 -6.11
C VAL A 31 6.62 -11.42 -5.24
N SER A 32 7.02 -12.66 -4.92
CA SER A 32 6.32 -13.48 -3.94
C SER A 32 6.65 -12.99 -2.53
N VAL A 33 5.65 -12.75 -1.69
CA VAL A 33 5.84 -12.26 -0.31
C VAL A 33 5.20 -13.21 0.68
N ASP A 34 6.01 -13.74 1.60
CA ASP A 34 5.54 -14.53 2.74
C ASP A 34 5.56 -13.65 4.00
N ALA A 35 4.39 -13.45 4.61
CA ALA A 35 4.20 -12.74 5.86
C ALA A 35 4.11 -13.73 7.02
N VAL A 36 5.02 -13.58 7.99
CA VAL A 36 5.16 -14.50 9.13
C VAL A 36 5.18 -13.74 10.46
N CYS A 37 4.67 -14.34 11.52
CA CYS A 37 4.78 -13.83 12.88
C CYS A 37 5.22 -14.97 13.81
N PRO A 38 6.21 -14.77 14.71
CA PRO A 38 6.58 -15.77 15.70
C PRO A 38 5.36 -16.30 16.46
N SER A 39 5.35 -17.60 16.70
CA SER A 39 4.26 -18.31 17.41
C SER A 39 2.89 -18.31 16.68
N LYS A 40 2.82 -17.87 15.42
CA LYS A 40 1.62 -17.94 14.57
C LYS A 40 1.89 -18.74 13.29
N LYS A 41 0.81 -19.27 12.72
CA LYS A 41 0.80 -20.05 11.48
C LYS A 41 0.10 -19.30 10.35
N ALA A 42 0.25 -19.77 9.12
CA ALA A 42 -0.55 -19.32 7.99
C ALA A 42 -2.06 -19.38 8.32
N GLY A 43 -2.80 -18.35 7.92
CA GLY A 43 -4.22 -18.17 8.23
C GLY A 43 -4.49 -17.55 9.61
N ASN A 44 -3.50 -17.39 10.48
CA ASN A 44 -3.68 -16.63 11.72
C ASN A 44 -3.65 -15.12 11.44
N ILE A 45 -4.31 -14.37 12.33
CA ILE A 45 -4.45 -12.93 12.25
C ILE A 45 -3.44 -12.24 13.17
N CYS A 46 -2.82 -11.17 12.68
CA CYS A 46 -2.21 -10.12 13.48
C CYS A 46 -3.14 -8.91 13.53
N ARG A 47 -3.31 -8.32 14.72
CA ARG A 47 -3.94 -6.99 14.83
C ARG A 47 -2.95 -5.96 14.33
N THR A 48 -3.41 -4.88 13.70
CA THR A 48 -2.54 -3.76 13.32
C THR A 48 -2.92 -2.48 14.08
N ALA A 49 -2.01 -1.51 14.04
CA ALA A 49 -2.16 -0.20 14.64
C ALA A 49 -2.18 0.86 13.54
N VAL A 50 -3.04 1.86 13.70
CA VAL A 50 -3.08 3.09 12.87
C VAL A 50 -2.36 4.16 13.68
N HIS A 51 -1.22 4.63 13.19
CA HIS A 51 -0.43 5.67 13.85
C HIS A 51 -0.58 7.01 13.12
N GLN A 52 -1.30 7.95 13.74
CA GLN A 52 -1.64 9.23 13.11
C GLN A 52 -1.07 10.41 13.88
N GLY A 53 -0.38 11.32 13.18
CA GLY A 53 -0.01 12.63 13.72
C GLY A 53 -1.22 13.58 13.75
N ILE A 54 -1.70 13.92 14.96
CA ILE A 54 -2.87 14.80 15.17
C ILE A 54 -2.53 16.12 15.89
N GLY A 55 -1.30 16.62 15.74
CA GLY A 55 -0.87 17.90 16.31
C GLY A 55 -0.51 17.87 17.81
N HIS A 56 -0.31 16.68 18.37
CA HIS A 56 0.22 16.48 19.72
C HIS A 56 1.74 16.24 19.69
N GLN A 57 2.34 16.08 20.88
CA GLN A 57 3.79 15.81 21.02
C GLN A 57 4.23 14.49 20.36
N THR A 58 3.29 13.55 20.15
CA THR A 58 3.52 12.26 19.48
C THR A 58 2.25 11.86 18.72
N TYR A 59 2.30 10.73 18.00
CA TYR A 59 1.17 10.15 17.29
C TYR A 59 0.09 9.61 18.24
N SER A 60 -1.16 9.56 17.76
CA SER A 60 -2.23 8.75 18.36
C SER A 60 -2.25 7.35 17.76
N GLU A 61 -2.81 6.39 18.50
CA GLU A 61 -2.99 5.01 18.05
C GLU A 61 -4.47 4.62 18.08
N THR A 62 -4.97 4.06 16.97
CA THR A 62 -6.22 3.32 16.90
C THR A 62 -5.98 1.93 16.31
N LYS A 63 -7.00 1.06 16.33
CA LYS A 63 -6.90 -0.27 15.74
C LYS A 63 -7.11 -0.20 14.23
N GLY A 64 -6.19 -0.78 13.47
CA GLY A 64 -6.31 -0.94 12.02
C GLY A 64 -7.12 -2.18 11.61
N HIS A 65 -6.87 -2.64 10.38
CA HIS A 65 -7.38 -3.90 9.87
C HIS A 65 -6.82 -5.12 10.63
N ASN A 66 -7.49 -6.26 10.53
CA ASN A 66 -6.87 -7.52 10.91
C ASN A 66 -6.04 -8.06 9.73
N PHE A 67 -4.72 -8.18 9.91
CA PHE A 67 -3.81 -8.69 8.88
C PHE A 67 -3.69 -10.22 8.96
N THR A 68 -4.05 -10.93 7.89
CA THR A 68 -3.95 -12.40 7.84
C THR A 68 -2.61 -12.85 7.28
N LEU A 69 -1.87 -13.66 8.05
CA LEU A 69 -0.58 -14.23 7.65
C LEU A 69 -0.78 -15.30 6.58
N ASN A 70 0.11 -15.36 5.59
CA ASN A 70 0.07 -16.38 4.53
C ASN A 70 1.16 -17.47 4.68
N ALA A 71 2.05 -17.35 5.67
CA ALA A 71 3.10 -18.32 5.96
C ALA A 71 3.28 -18.54 7.47
N SER A 72 3.89 -19.68 7.85
CA SER A 72 4.14 -20.05 9.25
C SER A 72 5.59 -19.78 9.64
N PHE A 73 5.83 -19.06 10.73
CA PHE A 73 7.18 -18.62 11.11
C PHE A 73 8.15 -19.79 11.37
N ASP A 74 7.68 -20.89 11.95
CA ASP A 74 8.54 -22.05 12.26
C ASP A 74 8.84 -22.95 11.04
N GLU A 75 8.27 -22.64 9.86
CA GLU A 75 8.40 -23.44 8.63
C GLU A 75 9.27 -22.75 7.56
N ILE A 76 9.75 -21.54 7.81
CA ILE A 76 10.54 -20.75 6.84
C ILE A 76 12.04 -20.85 7.10
N THR A 77 12.83 -20.85 6.01
CA THR A 77 14.29 -20.77 6.11
C THR A 77 14.82 -19.53 5.38
N ALA A 78 15.66 -18.72 6.05
CA ALA A 78 16.20 -17.46 5.49
C ALA A 78 16.90 -17.64 4.13
N SER A 79 17.44 -18.82 3.83
CA SER A 79 18.07 -19.12 2.53
C SER A 79 17.11 -19.07 1.35
N GLU A 80 15.80 -19.30 1.57
CA GLU A 80 14.76 -19.39 0.53
C GLU A 80 14.27 -18.02 0.03
N TYR A 81 14.67 -16.94 0.71
CA TYR A 81 14.20 -15.59 0.43
C TYR A 81 15.32 -14.72 -0.12
N ASP A 82 15.04 -13.87 -1.08
CA ASP A 82 15.97 -12.89 -1.64
C ASP A 82 16.11 -11.65 -0.75
N GLY A 83 15.11 -11.32 0.08
CA GLY A 83 15.16 -10.15 0.95
C GLY A 83 14.17 -10.22 2.12
N LEU A 84 14.33 -9.28 3.06
CA LEU A 84 13.54 -9.16 4.29
C LEU A 84 12.94 -7.77 4.41
N VAL A 85 11.65 -7.69 4.72
CA VAL A 85 10.94 -6.46 5.10
C VAL A 85 10.56 -6.53 6.58
N ILE A 86 10.81 -5.45 7.32
CA ILE A 86 10.47 -5.28 8.74
C ILE A 86 9.59 -4.03 8.90
N PRO A 87 8.25 -4.21 8.99
CA PRO A 87 7.34 -3.14 9.36
C PRO A 87 7.64 -2.57 10.74
N GLY A 88 7.22 -1.33 10.99
CA GLY A 88 7.27 -0.68 12.28
C GLY A 88 5.99 -0.89 13.10
N GLY A 89 5.47 0.20 13.65
CA GLY A 89 4.43 0.17 14.68
C GLY A 89 4.99 -0.29 16.04
N ARG A 90 4.15 -0.95 16.84
CA ARG A 90 4.53 -1.44 18.18
C ARG A 90 5.08 -2.87 18.17
N ALA A 91 4.85 -3.62 17.09
CA ALA A 91 5.38 -4.98 16.96
C ALA A 91 6.90 -5.10 17.19
N PRO A 92 7.75 -4.22 16.64
CA PRO A 92 9.20 -4.31 16.81
C PRO A 92 9.66 -4.29 18.26
N GLU A 93 8.94 -3.61 19.16
CA GLU A 93 9.30 -3.50 20.58
C GLU A 93 9.42 -4.87 21.24
N TYR A 94 8.43 -5.75 21.04
CA TYR A 94 8.46 -7.09 21.64
C TYR A 94 9.14 -8.12 20.74
N LEU A 95 9.08 -7.97 19.42
CA LEU A 95 9.80 -8.85 18.50
C LEU A 95 11.33 -8.74 18.67
N ALA A 96 11.83 -7.57 19.06
CA ALA A 96 13.24 -7.37 19.39
C ALA A 96 13.72 -8.17 20.62
N MET A 97 12.80 -8.73 21.42
CA MET A 97 13.13 -9.61 22.55
C MET A 97 13.10 -11.10 22.19
N ASP A 98 12.56 -11.47 21.03
CA ASP A 98 12.43 -12.88 20.61
C ASP A 98 13.73 -13.37 19.96
N ARG A 99 14.35 -14.39 20.57
CA ARG A 99 15.64 -14.94 20.08
C ARG A 99 15.54 -15.53 18.67
N LYS A 100 14.42 -16.14 18.29
CA LYS A 100 14.24 -16.70 16.94
C LYS A 100 14.19 -15.58 15.91
N VAL A 101 13.52 -14.47 16.23
CA VAL A 101 13.49 -13.27 15.38
C VAL A 101 14.89 -12.68 15.21
N LEU A 102 15.63 -12.49 16.30
CA LEU A 102 16.98 -11.94 16.22
C LEU A 102 17.92 -12.82 15.39
N ASN A 103 17.81 -14.14 15.53
CA ASN A 103 18.60 -15.09 14.73
C ASN A 103 18.21 -15.04 13.24
N LEU A 104 16.91 -14.94 12.94
CA LEU A 104 16.43 -14.77 11.57
C LEU A 104 17.04 -13.52 10.93
N VAL A 105 16.98 -12.37 11.61
CA VAL A 105 17.54 -11.09 11.10
C VAL A 105 19.06 -11.18 10.91
N ARG A 106 19.79 -11.80 11.84
CA ARG A 106 21.24 -12.05 11.67
C ARG A 106 21.52 -12.89 10.43
N ASN A 107 20.76 -13.96 10.19
CA ASN A 107 20.95 -14.81 9.01
C ASN A 107 20.80 -14.02 7.68
N PHE A 108 19.84 -13.10 7.59
CA PHE A 108 19.72 -12.21 6.42
C PHE A 108 20.90 -11.24 6.30
N SER A 109 21.33 -10.66 7.42
CA SER A 109 22.46 -9.72 7.46
C SER A 109 23.78 -10.38 7.07
N ASP A 110 24.08 -11.56 7.64
CA ASP A 110 25.29 -12.35 7.37
C ASP A 110 25.35 -12.80 5.91
N ALA A 111 24.20 -13.15 5.33
CA ALA A 111 24.07 -13.48 3.92
C ALA A 111 24.12 -12.25 2.98
N LYS A 112 24.23 -11.03 3.53
CA LYS A 112 24.21 -9.75 2.79
C LYS A 112 22.98 -9.58 1.88
N LYS A 113 21.86 -10.21 2.25
CA LYS A 113 20.60 -10.06 1.53
C LYS A 113 20.00 -8.69 1.83
N PRO A 114 19.27 -8.06 0.89
CA PRO A 114 18.53 -6.84 1.15
C PRO A 114 17.64 -6.94 2.41
N ILE A 115 17.79 -5.98 3.33
CA ILE A 115 16.92 -5.79 4.49
C ILE A 115 16.34 -4.38 4.41
N ALA A 116 15.01 -4.30 4.36
CA ALA A 116 14.27 -3.05 4.35
C ALA A 116 13.47 -2.92 5.66
N SER A 117 13.79 -1.92 6.49
CA SER A 117 13.17 -1.69 7.80
C SER A 117 12.62 -0.27 7.90
N VAL A 118 11.43 -0.10 8.44
CA VAL A 118 10.76 1.21 8.54
C VAL A 118 10.34 1.53 9.97
N CYS A 119 10.36 2.83 10.31
CA CYS A 119 9.80 3.36 11.55
C CYS A 119 10.46 2.76 12.80
N HIS A 120 9.76 1.90 13.53
CA HIS A 120 10.27 1.22 14.72
C HIS A 120 10.90 -0.15 14.41
N GLY A 121 10.80 -0.67 13.19
CA GLY A 121 11.38 -1.95 12.78
C GLY A 121 12.88 -2.05 13.09
N GLN A 122 13.56 -0.91 13.05
CA GLN A 122 14.99 -0.76 13.31
C GLN A 122 15.37 -1.12 14.76
N LEU A 123 14.42 -1.17 15.71
CA LEU A 123 14.65 -1.71 17.06
C LEU A 123 15.11 -3.17 17.02
N ILE A 124 14.53 -3.96 16.11
CA ILE A 124 14.92 -5.36 15.91
C ILE A 124 16.35 -5.43 15.36
N LEU A 125 16.71 -4.55 14.42
CA LEU A 125 18.06 -4.49 13.86
C LEU A 125 19.11 -4.13 14.92
N ALA A 126 18.80 -3.17 15.80
CA ALA A 126 19.64 -2.81 16.94
C ALA A 126 19.83 -3.99 17.90
N ALA A 127 18.74 -4.67 18.29
CA ALA A 127 18.77 -5.84 19.17
C ALA A 127 19.52 -7.03 18.53
N ALA A 128 19.42 -7.19 17.22
CA ALA A 128 20.16 -8.20 16.47
C ALA A 128 21.66 -7.88 16.34
N ARG A 129 22.07 -6.63 16.64
CA ARG A 129 23.43 -6.08 16.48
C ARG A 129 23.90 -6.07 15.01
N VAL A 130 22.99 -5.76 14.09
CA VAL A 130 23.30 -5.74 12.64
C VAL A 130 23.49 -4.33 12.07
N VAL A 131 23.45 -3.30 12.93
CA VAL A 131 23.57 -1.88 12.56
C VAL A 131 24.91 -1.25 12.98
N GLU A 132 25.82 -2.00 13.59
CA GLU A 132 27.11 -1.47 14.04
C GLU A 132 27.93 -0.94 12.83
N ASN A 133 28.37 0.32 12.91
CA ASN A 133 29.05 1.09 11.86
C ASN A 133 28.24 1.33 10.57
N ARG A 134 26.95 0.96 10.55
CA ARG A 134 26.05 1.16 9.40
C ARG A 134 25.39 2.52 9.44
N THR A 135 25.20 3.15 8.29
CA THR A 135 24.41 4.39 8.19
C THR A 135 22.93 4.04 8.08
N CYS A 136 22.09 4.60 8.94
CA CYS A 136 20.65 4.36 8.91
C CYS A 136 19.84 5.52 9.50
N THR A 137 18.59 5.61 9.07
CA THR A 137 17.54 6.45 9.66
C THR A 137 16.44 5.57 10.27
N ALA A 138 15.51 6.16 11.01
CA ALA A 138 14.35 5.50 11.60
C ALA A 138 13.33 6.54 12.07
N TYR A 139 12.25 6.10 12.72
CA TYR A 139 11.41 7.02 13.47
C TYR A 139 12.26 7.78 14.52
N PRO A 140 12.13 9.11 14.69
CA PRO A 140 13.06 9.90 15.50
C PRO A 140 13.28 9.38 16.93
N ALA A 141 12.25 8.82 17.58
CA ALA A 141 12.37 8.29 18.93
C ALA A 141 13.27 7.03 19.05
N VAL A 142 13.57 6.38 17.93
CA VAL A 142 14.44 5.17 17.87
C VAL A 142 15.93 5.56 17.85
N LYS A 143 16.26 6.82 17.54
CA LYS A 143 17.64 7.34 17.47
C LYS A 143 18.54 6.92 18.64
N PRO A 144 18.14 7.09 19.92
CA PRO A 144 19.04 6.77 21.04
C PRO A 144 19.47 5.30 21.05
N VAL A 145 18.56 4.38 20.69
CA VAL A 145 18.83 2.94 20.65
C VAL A 145 19.78 2.60 19.50
N LEU A 146 19.58 3.20 18.33
CA LEU A 146 20.45 2.96 17.17
C LEU A 146 21.87 3.49 17.38
N VAL A 147 22.00 4.69 17.93
CA VAL A 147 23.31 5.26 18.29
C VAL A 147 24.01 4.40 19.34
N ALA A 148 23.30 3.95 20.37
CA ALA A 148 23.85 3.04 21.38
C ALA A 148 24.26 1.67 20.80
N ALA A 149 23.61 1.22 19.73
CA ALA A 149 23.97 0.01 18.99
C ALA A 149 25.12 0.22 17.98
N GLY A 150 25.73 1.41 17.94
CA GLY A 150 26.88 1.72 17.09
C GLY A 150 26.52 2.15 15.66
N ALA A 151 25.26 2.47 15.38
CA ALA A 151 24.85 2.97 14.06
C ALA A 151 25.33 4.42 13.84
N LYS A 152 25.64 4.74 12.58
CA LYS A 152 25.85 6.11 12.10
C LYS A 152 24.48 6.72 11.78
N TRP A 153 23.91 7.38 12.77
CA TRP A 153 22.57 7.95 12.67
C TRP A 153 22.48 9.05 11.61
N GLU A 154 21.48 8.93 10.74
CA GLU A 154 21.07 9.98 9.80
C GLU A 154 19.71 10.55 10.23
N GLU A 155 19.71 11.84 10.59
CA GLU A 155 18.49 12.52 11.03
C GLU A 155 17.48 12.61 9.87
N PRO A 156 16.21 12.24 10.07
CA PRO A 156 15.20 12.39 9.04
C PRO A 156 14.77 13.86 8.91
N ASP A 157 15.30 14.54 7.89
CA ASP A 157 14.91 15.93 7.56
C ASP A 157 13.42 16.06 7.22
N THR A 158 12.82 14.98 6.72
CA THR A 158 11.37 14.80 6.53
C THR A 158 10.97 13.40 6.98
N MET A 159 9.68 13.18 7.25
CA MET A 159 9.17 11.83 7.57
C MET A 159 9.20 10.87 6.37
N ALA A 160 9.41 11.38 5.15
CA ALA A 160 9.61 10.60 3.94
C ALA A 160 11.07 10.15 3.70
N LYS A 161 11.98 10.38 4.65
CA LYS A 161 13.41 10.08 4.51
C LYS A 161 13.66 8.56 4.41
N CYS A 162 14.40 8.18 3.37
CA CYS A 162 15.11 6.90 3.29
C CYS A 162 16.63 7.06 3.42
N THR A 163 17.28 6.02 3.91
CA THR A 163 18.75 5.86 3.92
C THR A 163 19.12 4.48 3.40
N VAL A 164 20.15 4.41 2.56
CA VAL A 164 20.73 3.15 2.05
C VAL A 164 22.21 3.07 2.40
N ASP A 165 22.60 1.95 2.99
CA ASP A 165 23.99 1.59 3.20
C ASP A 165 24.18 0.13 2.81
N GLY A 166 24.76 -0.14 1.63
CA GLY A 166 24.92 -1.49 1.09
C GLY A 166 23.58 -2.23 0.95
N ASN A 167 23.42 -3.35 1.67
CA ASN A 167 22.19 -4.16 1.67
C ASN A 167 21.12 -3.70 2.67
N LEU A 168 21.38 -2.64 3.46
CA LEU A 168 20.45 -2.13 4.46
C LEU A 168 19.72 -0.90 3.92
N ILE A 169 18.40 -0.95 3.91
CA ILE A 169 17.50 0.13 3.55
C ILE A 169 16.67 0.47 4.77
N THR A 170 16.67 1.73 5.17
CA THR A 170 15.89 2.18 6.33
C THR A 170 15.06 3.41 6.00
N ALA A 171 13.85 3.47 6.57
CA ALA A 171 12.92 4.57 6.38
C ALA A 171 12.35 5.08 7.72
N ALA A 172 11.95 6.36 7.75
CA ALA A 172 11.47 7.01 8.96
C ALA A 172 9.99 6.73 9.29
N THR A 173 9.08 6.80 8.30
CA THR A 173 7.64 6.49 8.44
C THR A 173 7.08 5.91 7.14
N TYR A 174 5.79 5.56 7.13
CA TYR A 174 5.06 5.16 5.92
C TYR A 174 5.03 6.23 4.81
N ASP A 175 5.30 7.50 5.10
CA ASP A 175 5.42 8.56 4.07
C ASP A 175 6.58 8.28 3.10
N SER A 176 7.54 7.47 3.56
CA SER A 176 8.72 7.07 2.79
C SER A 176 8.46 5.91 1.83
N HIS A 177 7.30 5.25 1.89
CA HIS A 177 7.03 4.01 1.16
C HIS A 177 7.36 4.07 -0.34
N PRO A 178 7.08 5.16 -1.09
CA PRO A 178 7.45 5.23 -2.49
C PRO A 178 8.95 4.99 -2.72
N GLU A 179 9.81 5.74 -2.02
CA GLU A 179 11.26 5.59 -2.15
C GLU A 179 11.73 4.27 -1.51
N PHE A 180 11.23 3.93 -0.33
CA PHE A 180 11.57 2.70 0.41
C PHE A 180 11.36 1.44 -0.43
N ILE A 181 10.20 1.31 -1.07
CA ILE A 181 9.87 0.16 -1.93
C ILE A 181 10.70 0.22 -3.21
N SER A 182 10.88 1.39 -3.82
CA SER A 182 11.71 1.55 -5.03
C SER A 182 13.16 1.12 -4.81
N LEU A 183 13.75 1.52 -3.69
CA LEU A 183 15.10 1.13 -3.27
C LEU A 183 15.18 -0.38 -3.01
N PHE A 184 14.16 -0.96 -2.38
CA PHE A 184 14.14 -2.39 -2.09
C PHE A 184 14.02 -3.23 -3.37
N VAL A 185 13.16 -2.82 -4.32
CA VAL A 185 13.08 -3.44 -5.65
C VAL A 185 14.44 -3.40 -6.35
N LYS A 186 15.14 -2.26 -6.34
CA LYS A 186 16.51 -2.15 -6.89
C LYS A 186 17.50 -3.08 -6.19
N ALA A 187 17.45 -3.16 -4.86
CA ALA A 187 18.33 -4.03 -4.07
C ALA A 187 18.08 -5.52 -4.35
N LEU A 188 16.86 -5.90 -4.74
CA LEU A 188 16.54 -7.25 -5.22
C LEU A 188 17.03 -7.54 -6.65
N GLY A 189 17.64 -6.57 -7.33
CA GLY A 189 18.06 -6.63 -8.73
C GLY A 189 16.99 -6.16 -9.72
N GLY A 190 15.91 -5.56 -9.21
CA GLY A 190 14.78 -5.09 -10.00
C GLY A 190 15.05 -3.78 -10.74
N SER A 191 14.41 -3.62 -11.90
CA SER A 191 14.38 -2.37 -12.67
C SER A 191 12.96 -2.07 -13.13
N VAL A 192 12.60 -0.79 -13.18
CA VAL A 192 11.28 -0.32 -13.63
C VAL A 192 11.42 0.38 -14.98
N ALA A 193 10.56 0.04 -15.93
CA ALA A 193 10.47 0.67 -17.24
C ALA A 193 9.05 1.18 -17.52
N GLY A 194 8.93 2.26 -18.29
CA GLY A 194 7.64 2.81 -18.73
C GLY A 194 6.91 3.68 -17.71
N SER A 195 7.50 3.97 -16.55
CA SER A 195 6.86 4.64 -15.41
C SER A 195 6.77 6.16 -15.49
N ASP A 196 7.28 6.80 -16.54
CA ASP A 196 7.00 8.22 -16.83
C ASP A 196 5.53 8.36 -17.24
N LYS A 197 4.66 8.43 -16.22
CA LYS A 197 3.20 8.47 -16.30
C LYS A 197 2.66 9.40 -15.23
N LYS A 198 1.59 10.12 -15.58
CA LYS A 198 0.84 10.96 -14.66
C LYS A 198 -0.52 10.33 -14.35
N ILE A 199 -0.80 10.04 -13.08
CA ILE A 199 -2.02 9.32 -12.67
C ILE A 199 -2.81 10.19 -11.70
N LEU A 200 -4.12 10.27 -11.91
CA LEU A 200 -5.03 11.02 -11.05
C LEU A 200 -5.81 10.06 -10.15
N PHE A 201 -5.88 10.36 -8.85
CA PHE A 201 -6.75 9.71 -7.87
C PHE A 201 -7.93 10.61 -7.55
N LEU A 202 -9.13 10.08 -7.70
CA LEU A 202 -10.36 10.75 -7.30
C LEU A 202 -10.72 10.32 -5.87
N CYS A 203 -10.38 11.16 -4.92
CA CYS A 203 -10.53 10.93 -3.49
C CYS A 203 -11.78 11.59 -2.91
N GLY A 204 -12.12 11.18 -1.69
CA GLY A 204 -13.16 11.80 -0.88
C GLY A 204 -13.14 11.32 0.56
N ASP A 205 -13.95 11.96 1.41
CA ASP A 205 -14.03 11.64 2.82
C ASP A 205 -14.63 10.25 3.03
N TYR A 206 -14.01 9.47 3.92
CA TYR A 206 -14.30 8.06 4.19
C TYR A 206 -14.16 7.15 2.96
N MET A 207 -13.26 7.49 2.03
CA MET A 207 -12.70 6.48 1.13
C MET A 207 -11.97 5.40 1.93
N GLU A 208 -11.87 4.20 1.38
CA GLU A 208 -11.28 3.07 2.11
C GLU A 208 -9.77 3.29 2.30
N ASP A 209 -9.29 3.07 3.53
CA ASP A 209 -7.93 3.40 3.98
C ASP A 209 -6.82 2.73 3.16
N TYR A 210 -6.93 1.43 2.91
CA TYR A 210 -6.00 0.73 2.02
C TYR A 210 -6.25 1.05 0.56
N GLU A 211 -7.51 1.17 0.13
CA GLU A 211 -7.84 1.35 -1.29
C GLU A 211 -7.40 2.69 -1.86
N VAL A 212 -7.16 3.69 -1.00
CA VAL A 212 -6.41 4.89 -1.39
C VAL A 212 -4.91 4.68 -1.27
N MET A 213 -4.40 4.25 -0.11
CA MET A 213 -2.98 4.35 0.20
C MET A 213 -2.13 3.33 -0.58
N VAL A 214 -2.58 2.07 -0.67
CA VAL A 214 -1.82 1.01 -1.33
C VAL A 214 -1.65 1.29 -2.82
N PRO A 215 -2.70 1.54 -3.61
CA PRO A 215 -2.51 1.83 -5.03
C PRO A 215 -1.72 3.13 -5.25
N PHE A 216 -1.97 4.16 -4.43
CA PHE A 216 -1.29 5.45 -4.53
C PHE A 216 0.22 5.32 -4.35
N GLN A 217 0.66 4.74 -3.23
CA GLN A 217 2.09 4.59 -2.94
C GLN A 217 2.77 3.53 -3.81
N SER A 218 2.04 2.50 -4.28
CA SER A 218 2.57 1.55 -5.26
C SER A 218 2.94 2.25 -6.57
N LEU A 219 2.02 3.04 -7.12
CA LEU A 219 2.28 3.75 -8.37
C LEU A 219 3.40 4.79 -8.23
N GLN A 220 3.49 5.46 -7.08
CA GLN A 220 4.63 6.33 -6.77
C GLN A 220 5.96 5.56 -6.65
N ALA A 221 5.97 4.36 -6.05
CA ALA A 221 7.19 3.54 -5.92
C ALA A 221 7.76 3.08 -7.27
N LEU A 222 6.90 2.97 -8.29
CA LEU A 222 7.31 2.73 -9.69
C LEU A 222 7.95 3.96 -10.35
N GLY A 223 7.82 5.15 -9.75
CA GLY A 223 8.29 6.41 -10.29
C GLY A 223 7.25 7.21 -11.06
N CYS A 224 5.96 6.84 -10.99
CA CYS A 224 4.89 7.62 -11.60
C CYS A 224 4.67 8.92 -10.82
N HIS A 225 4.27 9.98 -11.51
CA HIS A 225 3.68 11.15 -10.86
C HIS A 225 2.22 10.82 -10.52
N VAL A 226 1.83 10.92 -9.25
CA VAL A 226 0.47 10.58 -8.80
C VAL A 226 -0.12 11.78 -8.06
N ASP A 227 -1.22 12.33 -8.59
CA ASP A 227 -1.98 13.39 -7.94
C ASP A 227 -3.25 12.83 -7.30
N ALA A 228 -3.60 13.29 -6.11
CA ALA A 228 -4.85 12.97 -5.42
C ALA A 228 -5.67 14.25 -5.18
N VAL A 229 -6.94 14.20 -5.56
CA VAL A 229 -7.85 15.35 -5.53
C VAL A 229 -9.20 14.97 -4.92
N CYS A 230 -9.84 15.91 -4.25
CA CYS A 230 -11.21 15.80 -3.76
C CYS A 230 -11.94 17.11 -4.11
N PRO A 231 -13.19 17.06 -4.61
CA PRO A 231 -13.99 18.27 -4.78
C PRO A 231 -14.00 19.14 -3.52
N ASP A 232 -14.00 20.45 -3.72
CA ASP A 232 -14.01 21.47 -2.67
C ASP A 232 -12.80 21.45 -1.71
N LYS A 233 -11.72 20.74 -2.07
CA LYS A 233 -10.44 20.69 -1.33
C LYS A 233 -9.23 20.98 -2.23
N GLY A 234 -8.24 21.67 -1.67
CA GLY A 234 -6.95 21.99 -2.25
C GLY A 234 -5.84 21.00 -1.85
N GLY A 235 -4.67 21.15 -2.48
CA GLY A 235 -3.48 20.39 -2.10
C GLY A 235 -3.03 20.72 -0.67
N GLY A 236 -2.66 19.69 0.09
CA GLY A 236 -2.30 19.77 1.51
C GLY A 236 -3.47 19.61 2.47
N GLU A 237 -4.72 19.71 1.99
CA GLU A 237 -5.90 19.34 2.79
C GLU A 237 -6.04 17.83 2.93
N LYS A 238 -6.83 17.39 3.91
CA LYS A 238 -6.95 15.98 4.30
C LYS A 238 -8.36 15.44 4.08
N CYS A 239 -8.44 14.16 3.79
CA CYS A 239 -9.65 13.35 3.82
C CYS A 239 -9.50 12.30 4.93
N PRO A 240 -10.42 12.21 5.90
CA PRO A 240 -10.48 11.04 6.79
C PRO A 240 -10.77 9.79 5.94
N THR A 241 -10.23 8.64 6.32
CA THR A 241 -10.52 7.35 5.65
C THR A 241 -11.36 6.42 6.54
N ALA A 242 -11.91 5.39 5.91
CA ALA A 242 -12.64 4.33 6.59
C ALA A 242 -11.88 2.99 6.45
N ILE A 243 -11.76 2.27 7.55
CA ILE A 243 -11.26 0.89 7.58
C ILE A 243 -12.46 -0.05 7.49
N HIS A 244 -12.51 -0.85 6.41
CA HIS A 244 -13.57 -1.84 6.19
C HIS A 244 -13.03 -3.26 6.37
N ASP A 245 -13.46 -3.92 7.45
CA ASP A 245 -12.98 -5.27 7.79
C ASP A 245 -14.11 -6.20 8.25
N PHE A 246 -13.98 -7.49 7.94
CA PHE A 246 -14.96 -8.51 8.28
C PHE A 246 -14.61 -9.15 9.64
N GLU A 247 -15.41 -8.82 10.66
CA GLU A 247 -15.16 -9.24 12.06
C GLU A 247 -16.19 -10.27 12.57
N GLY A 248 -16.95 -10.90 11.66
CA GLY A 248 -17.86 -12.03 11.96
C GLY A 248 -19.34 -11.78 11.66
N ASP A 249 -19.71 -10.54 11.32
CA ASP A 249 -21.08 -10.15 10.99
C ASP A 249 -21.44 -10.36 9.51
N GLN A 250 -22.69 -10.07 9.15
CA GLN A 250 -23.21 -10.24 7.77
C GLN A 250 -22.55 -9.29 6.74
N THR A 251 -22.00 -8.18 7.21
CA THR A 251 -21.26 -7.20 6.40
C THR A 251 -20.06 -6.70 7.19
N TYR A 252 -19.17 -5.97 6.53
CA TYR A 252 -17.99 -5.39 7.15
C TYR A 252 -18.36 -4.39 8.28
N SER A 253 -17.46 -4.30 9.26
CA SER A 253 -17.40 -3.22 10.23
C SER A 253 -16.72 -1.99 9.63
N GLU A 254 -17.00 -0.80 10.17
CA GLU A 254 -16.32 0.44 9.80
C GLU A 254 -15.61 1.04 11.02
N LYS A 255 -14.35 1.43 10.84
CA LYS A 255 -13.51 2.09 11.85
C LYS A 255 -12.79 3.29 11.22
N PRO A 256 -12.41 4.33 11.98
CA PRO A 256 -11.56 5.39 11.46
C PRO A 256 -10.18 4.85 11.07
N GLY A 257 -9.72 5.19 9.85
CA GLY A 257 -8.36 4.95 9.38
C GLY A 257 -7.46 6.16 9.54
N HIS A 258 -6.44 6.25 8.67
CA HIS A 258 -5.54 7.39 8.62
C HIS A 258 -6.20 8.62 7.98
N ASP A 259 -5.66 9.81 8.23
CA ASP A 259 -5.98 10.95 7.38
C ASP A 259 -5.11 10.92 6.11
N PHE A 260 -5.75 10.85 4.95
CA PHE A 260 -5.05 10.92 3.67
C PHE A 260 -4.88 12.36 3.21
N THR A 261 -3.65 12.76 2.85
CA THR A 261 -3.34 14.14 2.41
C THR A 261 -3.43 14.25 0.89
N LEU A 262 -4.26 15.18 0.41
CA LEU A 262 -4.42 15.49 -1.01
C LEU A 262 -3.19 16.22 -1.54
N THR A 263 -2.84 15.99 -2.81
CA THR A 263 -1.61 16.56 -3.40
C THR A 263 -1.90 17.69 -4.39
N ALA A 264 -3.13 17.78 -4.90
CA ALA A 264 -3.52 18.78 -5.89
C ALA A 264 -4.93 19.33 -5.61
N SER A 265 -5.23 20.50 -6.18
CA SER A 265 -6.57 21.09 -6.11
C SER A 265 -7.46 20.53 -7.22
N PHE A 266 -8.64 20.03 -6.85
CA PHE A 266 -9.62 19.51 -7.80
C PHE A 266 -9.99 20.52 -8.89
N GLU A 267 -10.11 21.81 -8.55
CA GLU A 267 -10.49 22.87 -9.48
C GLU A 267 -9.42 23.15 -10.57
N SER A 268 -8.19 22.68 -10.37
CA SER A 268 -7.09 22.83 -11.32
C SER A 268 -6.87 21.61 -12.22
N VAL A 269 -7.66 20.55 -12.04
CA VAL A 269 -7.49 19.29 -12.75
C VAL A 269 -7.93 19.41 -14.20
N ASP A 270 -7.01 19.10 -15.11
CA ASP A 270 -7.32 18.84 -16.51
C ASP A 270 -7.05 17.36 -16.83
N ALA A 271 -8.11 16.63 -17.20
CA ALA A 271 -8.04 15.22 -17.60
C ALA A 271 -7.05 14.98 -18.74
N SER A 272 -6.79 15.98 -19.61
CA SER A 272 -5.85 15.86 -20.73
C SER A 272 -4.42 15.60 -20.25
N SER A 273 -4.06 16.13 -19.07
CA SER A 273 -2.70 16.08 -18.49
C SER A 273 -2.35 14.75 -17.79
N TYR A 274 -3.32 13.85 -17.63
CA TYR A 274 -3.12 12.57 -16.94
C TYR A 274 -3.24 11.39 -17.90
N ASP A 275 -2.42 10.37 -17.74
CA ASP A 275 -2.47 9.13 -18.50
C ASP A 275 -3.55 8.18 -17.99
N ALA A 276 -3.87 8.20 -16.70
CA ALA A 276 -4.87 7.33 -16.08
C ALA A 276 -5.64 7.98 -14.93
N LEU A 277 -6.81 7.40 -14.65
CA LEU A 277 -7.65 7.71 -13.49
C LEU A 277 -7.75 6.49 -12.58
N VAL A 278 -7.60 6.70 -11.28
CA VAL A 278 -7.85 5.71 -10.22
C VAL A 278 -8.97 6.20 -9.31
N ILE A 279 -9.91 5.32 -9.00
CA ILE A 279 -11.05 5.61 -8.11
C ILE A 279 -11.05 4.58 -6.97
N PRO A 280 -10.54 4.95 -5.78
CA PRO A 280 -10.66 4.16 -4.55
C PRO A 280 -12.13 3.90 -4.20
N GLY A 281 -12.39 2.84 -3.44
CA GLY A 281 -13.72 2.56 -2.90
C GLY A 281 -13.97 3.20 -1.54
N GLY A 282 -14.57 2.45 -0.64
CA GLY A 282 -15.09 2.94 0.64
C GLY A 282 -16.43 3.66 0.49
N ARG A 283 -16.68 4.65 1.34
CA ARG A 283 -17.94 5.42 1.32
C ARG A 283 -17.88 6.65 0.44
N ALA A 284 -16.69 7.18 0.15
CA ALA A 284 -16.55 8.36 -0.70
C ALA A 284 -17.27 8.25 -2.07
N PRO A 285 -17.20 7.12 -2.80
CA PRO A 285 -17.84 7.00 -4.10
C PRO A 285 -19.33 7.30 -4.13
N GLU A 286 -20.07 7.00 -3.05
CA GLU A 286 -21.53 7.13 -3.01
C GLU A 286 -21.96 8.60 -3.15
N TYR A 287 -21.22 9.51 -2.51
CA TYR A 287 -21.53 10.94 -2.56
C TYR A 287 -20.81 11.63 -3.74
N LEU A 288 -19.61 11.18 -4.11
CA LEU A 288 -18.89 11.71 -5.27
C LEU A 288 -19.64 11.43 -6.58
N ALA A 289 -20.39 10.33 -6.65
CA ALA A 289 -21.26 10.00 -7.78
C ALA A 289 -22.40 11.02 -8.02
N LEU A 290 -22.67 11.91 -7.07
CA LEU A 290 -23.67 12.97 -7.18
C LEU A 290 -23.09 14.31 -7.66
N ASN A 291 -21.75 14.41 -7.81
CA ASN A 291 -21.08 15.65 -8.19
C ASN A 291 -20.89 15.73 -9.72
N ASP A 292 -21.54 16.69 -10.38
CA ASP A 292 -21.47 16.84 -11.84
C ASP A 292 -20.06 17.08 -12.40
N LYS A 293 -19.17 17.74 -11.63
CA LYS A 293 -17.77 17.94 -12.04
C LYS A 293 -17.02 16.62 -12.04
N VAL A 294 -17.25 15.77 -11.03
CA VAL A 294 -16.70 14.42 -10.95
C VAL A 294 -17.19 13.57 -12.12
N ILE A 295 -18.50 13.58 -12.39
CA ILE A 295 -19.08 12.84 -13.51
C ILE A 295 -18.49 13.29 -14.85
N SER A 296 -18.30 14.60 -15.04
CA SER A 296 -17.69 15.17 -16.23
C SER A 296 -16.23 14.74 -16.39
N LEU A 297 -15.47 14.73 -15.28
CA LEU A 297 -14.08 14.27 -15.26
C LEU A 297 -13.98 12.79 -15.67
N VAL A 298 -14.80 11.91 -15.08
CA VAL A 298 -14.83 10.47 -15.42
C VAL A 298 -15.17 10.25 -16.89
N LYS A 299 -16.17 10.97 -17.42
CA LYS A 299 -16.52 10.91 -18.85
C LYS A 299 -15.34 11.33 -19.73
N ALA A 300 -14.61 12.39 -19.36
CA ALA A 300 -13.46 12.84 -20.13
C ALA A 300 -12.36 11.76 -20.24
N PHE A 301 -12.06 11.01 -19.18
CA PHE A 301 -11.13 9.86 -19.27
C PHE A 301 -11.68 8.75 -20.17
N ALA A 302 -12.97 8.41 -20.03
CA ALA A 302 -13.61 7.34 -20.78
C ALA A 302 -13.70 7.65 -22.28
N ASP A 303 -14.11 8.87 -22.65
CA ASP A 303 -14.26 9.33 -24.04
C ASP A 303 -12.91 9.38 -24.78
N ASN A 304 -11.82 9.66 -24.05
CA ASN A 304 -10.46 9.62 -24.59
C ASN A 304 -9.82 8.22 -24.56
N GLY A 305 -10.55 7.18 -24.12
CA GLY A 305 -10.04 5.81 -24.05
C GLY A 305 -8.86 5.62 -23.09
N LYS A 306 -8.66 6.54 -22.14
CA LYS A 306 -7.56 6.47 -21.17
C LYS A 306 -7.84 5.36 -20.14
N PRO A 307 -6.81 4.68 -19.60
CA PRO A 307 -6.97 3.73 -18.51
C PRO A 307 -7.74 4.33 -17.32
N ILE A 308 -8.78 3.60 -16.88
CA ILE A 308 -9.52 3.89 -15.66
C ILE A 308 -9.45 2.64 -14.79
N ALA A 309 -8.97 2.78 -13.56
CA ALA A 309 -8.94 1.71 -12.58
C ALA A 309 -9.88 2.07 -11.41
N SER A 310 -10.86 1.22 -11.11
CA SER A 310 -11.82 1.46 -10.03
C SER A 310 -12.01 0.22 -9.16
N ILE A 311 -12.13 0.40 -7.85
CA ILE A 311 -12.19 -0.72 -6.90
C ILE A 311 -13.35 -0.57 -5.92
N CYS A 312 -13.91 -1.71 -5.50
CA CYS A 312 -14.91 -1.80 -4.44
C CYS A 312 -16.19 -1.01 -4.74
N HIS A 313 -16.37 0.16 -4.12
CA HIS A 313 -17.51 1.04 -4.35
C HIS A 313 -17.23 2.12 -5.41
N GLY A 314 -15.99 2.29 -5.87
CA GLY A 314 -15.62 3.30 -6.87
C GLY A 314 -16.45 3.21 -8.16
N GLN A 315 -16.89 2.00 -8.51
CA GLN A 315 -17.73 1.71 -9.68
C GLN A 315 -19.10 2.38 -9.61
N GLN A 316 -19.56 2.84 -8.43
CA GLN A 316 -20.77 3.65 -8.30
C GLN A 316 -20.65 4.95 -9.10
N ILE A 317 -19.48 5.60 -9.09
CA ILE A 317 -19.21 6.80 -9.89
C ILE A 317 -19.25 6.47 -11.38
N LEU A 318 -18.65 5.35 -11.79
CA LEU A 318 -18.67 4.89 -13.19
C LEU A 318 -20.09 4.60 -13.67
N SER A 319 -20.90 3.99 -12.82
CA SER A 319 -22.32 3.75 -13.09
C SER A 319 -23.08 5.06 -13.26
N ALA A 320 -22.91 6.02 -12.36
CA ALA A 320 -23.56 7.33 -12.43
C ALA A 320 -23.11 8.13 -13.66
N ALA A 321 -21.85 7.98 -14.09
CA ALA A 321 -21.34 8.60 -15.30
C ALA A 321 -21.86 7.95 -16.59
N GLY A 322 -22.51 6.79 -16.51
CA GLY A 322 -23.01 6.04 -17.66
C GLY A 322 -21.92 5.35 -18.48
N VAL A 323 -20.68 5.33 -17.98
CA VAL A 323 -19.52 4.77 -18.71
C VAL A 323 -19.40 3.24 -18.60
N LEU A 324 -20.27 2.60 -17.81
CA LEU A 324 -20.37 1.14 -17.72
C LEU A 324 -21.21 0.51 -18.83
N LYS A 325 -21.96 1.30 -19.62
CA LYS A 325 -22.87 0.76 -20.65
C LYS A 325 -22.11 -0.08 -21.68
N GLY A 326 -22.40 -1.37 -21.73
CA GLY A 326 -21.75 -2.32 -22.64
C GLY A 326 -20.35 -2.77 -22.22
N LYS A 327 -19.86 -2.33 -21.06
CA LYS A 327 -18.59 -2.78 -20.46
C LYS A 327 -18.80 -4.03 -19.62
N LYS A 328 -17.75 -4.82 -19.45
CA LYS A 328 -17.68 -5.92 -18.48
C LYS A 328 -16.85 -5.46 -17.28
N CYS A 329 -17.38 -5.58 -16.07
CA CYS A 329 -16.63 -5.21 -14.88
C CYS A 329 -17.09 -5.97 -13.63
N THR A 330 -16.20 -6.02 -12.64
CA THR A 330 -16.54 -6.40 -11.27
C THR A 330 -16.60 -5.16 -10.37
N ALA A 331 -17.02 -5.35 -9.13
CA ALA A 331 -17.02 -4.36 -8.05
C ALA A 331 -17.14 -5.08 -6.70
N TYR A 332 -17.30 -4.34 -5.60
CA TYR A 332 -17.74 -4.95 -4.34
C TYR A 332 -19.06 -5.70 -4.57
N PRO A 333 -19.28 -6.90 -4.01
CA PRO A 333 -20.45 -7.73 -4.35
C PRO A 333 -21.81 -7.02 -4.26
N ALA A 334 -22.01 -6.12 -3.28
CA ALA A 334 -23.25 -5.36 -3.16
C ALA A 334 -23.45 -4.32 -4.29
N VAL A 335 -22.36 -3.85 -4.90
CA VAL A 335 -22.34 -2.86 -5.99
C VAL A 335 -22.65 -3.50 -7.35
N LYS A 336 -22.82 -4.83 -7.40
CA LYS A 336 -23.40 -5.54 -8.57
C LYS A 336 -24.70 -4.90 -9.05
N LEU A 337 -25.53 -4.41 -8.11
CA LEU A 337 -26.75 -3.69 -8.41
C LEU A 337 -26.47 -2.46 -9.30
N ASN A 338 -25.51 -1.62 -8.90
CA ASN A 338 -25.13 -0.42 -9.65
C ASN A 338 -24.55 -0.80 -11.01
N VAL A 339 -23.67 -1.80 -11.08
CA VAL A 339 -23.08 -2.26 -12.35
C VAL A 339 -24.17 -2.66 -13.36
N VAL A 340 -25.14 -3.48 -12.93
CA VAL A 340 -26.22 -3.95 -13.80
C VAL A 340 -27.16 -2.81 -14.22
N LEU A 341 -27.56 -1.95 -13.28
CA LEU A 341 -28.42 -0.79 -13.58
C LEU A 341 -27.71 0.24 -14.48
N GLY A 342 -26.40 0.39 -14.36
CA GLY A 342 -25.55 1.20 -15.23
C GLY A 342 -25.34 0.61 -16.63
N GLY A 343 -25.92 -0.55 -16.93
CA GLY A 343 -25.82 -1.22 -18.23
C GLY A 343 -24.52 -2.00 -18.44
N GLY A 344 -23.77 -2.26 -17.37
CA GLY A 344 -22.58 -3.12 -17.38
C GLY A 344 -22.91 -4.60 -17.26
N THR A 345 -22.03 -5.44 -17.76
CA THR A 345 -22.05 -6.90 -17.57
C THR A 345 -21.21 -7.27 -16.36
N TRP A 346 -21.85 -7.84 -15.35
CA TRP A 346 -21.19 -8.24 -14.11
C TRP A 346 -20.21 -9.40 -14.33
N LEU A 347 -19.00 -9.24 -13.79
CA LEU A 347 -18.00 -10.29 -13.61
C LEU A 347 -17.93 -10.66 -12.13
N GLU A 348 -18.11 -11.94 -11.81
CA GLU A 348 -18.12 -12.41 -10.42
C GLU A 348 -16.71 -12.31 -9.80
N PRO A 349 -16.54 -11.62 -8.66
CA PRO A 349 -15.25 -11.49 -7.98
C PRO A 349 -14.94 -12.71 -7.13
N ASP A 350 -14.80 -13.86 -7.78
CA ASP A 350 -14.45 -15.13 -7.14
C ASP A 350 -13.11 -15.66 -7.68
N PRO A 351 -12.02 -15.63 -6.89
CA PRO A 351 -11.94 -15.15 -5.50
C PRO A 351 -11.94 -13.61 -5.38
N ILE A 352 -12.19 -13.09 -4.18
CA ILE A 352 -12.36 -11.64 -3.91
C ILE A 352 -11.15 -10.77 -4.30
N HIS A 353 -9.95 -11.36 -4.34
CA HIS A 353 -8.72 -10.67 -4.74
C HIS A 353 -8.53 -10.58 -6.27
N ARG A 354 -9.41 -11.20 -7.06
CA ARG A 354 -9.32 -11.15 -8.52
C ARG A 354 -9.77 -9.79 -9.06
N CYS A 355 -9.05 -9.27 -10.04
CA CYS A 355 -9.43 -8.09 -10.81
C CYS A 355 -9.63 -8.42 -12.29
N PHE A 356 -10.32 -7.55 -13.03
CA PHE A 356 -10.58 -7.75 -14.45
C PHE A 356 -10.30 -6.49 -15.26
N THR A 357 -9.83 -6.68 -16.49
CA THR A 357 -9.64 -5.61 -17.48
C THR A 357 -10.57 -5.83 -18.68
N ASP A 358 -11.36 -4.81 -19.02
CA ASP A 358 -12.18 -4.74 -20.24
C ASP A 358 -11.82 -3.50 -21.07
N GLY A 359 -10.95 -3.70 -22.06
CA GLY A 359 -10.36 -2.60 -22.83
C GLY A 359 -9.48 -1.71 -21.92
N ASN A 360 -9.92 -0.46 -21.71
CA ASN A 360 -9.23 0.52 -20.86
C ASN A 360 -9.74 0.55 -19.40
N LEU A 361 -10.67 -0.32 -19.01
CA LEU A 361 -11.26 -0.33 -17.68
C LEU A 361 -10.72 -1.49 -16.85
N VAL A 362 -9.99 -1.20 -15.78
CA VAL A 362 -9.58 -2.16 -14.73
C VAL A 362 -10.56 -2.06 -13.58
N THR A 363 -11.07 -3.20 -13.10
CA THR A 363 -11.94 -3.24 -11.92
C THR A 363 -11.52 -4.29 -10.90
N GLY A 364 -11.53 -3.89 -9.63
CA GLY A 364 -11.32 -4.76 -8.48
C GLY A 364 -12.52 -4.74 -7.53
N ALA A 365 -12.62 -5.75 -6.66
CA ALA A 365 -13.78 -5.93 -5.79
C ALA A 365 -13.60 -5.45 -4.35
N ALA A 366 -12.39 -5.53 -3.80
CA ALA A 366 -12.04 -5.06 -2.45
C ALA A 366 -10.51 -4.99 -2.31
N TRP A 367 -10.04 -4.40 -1.21
CA TRP A 367 -8.62 -4.26 -0.89
C TRP A 367 -7.74 -5.53 -1.00
N PRO A 368 -8.21 -6.79 -0.83
CA PRO A 368 -7.35 -7.96 -1.07
C PRO A 368 -6.85 -8.05 -2.52
N GLY A 369 -7.53 -7.40 -3.47
CA GLY A 369 -7.20 -7.43 -4.89
C GLY A 369 -6.17 -6.41 -5.36
N HIS A 370 -5.61 -5.57 -4.49
CA HIS A 370 -4.60 -4.58 -4.89
C HIS A 370 -3.45 -5.13 -5.74
N PRO A 371 -2.89 -6.34 -5.48
CA PRO A 371 -1.85 -6.89 -6.34
C PRO A 371 -2.27 -7.03 -7.81
N GLU A 372 -3.46 -7.59 -8.06
CA GLU A 372 -3.99 -7.71 -9.43
C GLU A 372 -4.46 -6.36 -9.98
N PHE A 373 -5.05 -5.51 -9.14
CA PHE A 373 -5.52 -4.18 -9.52
C PHE A 373 -4.39 -3.30 -10.06
N VAL A 374 -3.30 -3.19 -9.29
CA VAL A 374 -2.13 -2.39 -9.66
C VAL A 374 -1.41 -3.03 -10.85
N SER A 375 -1.21 -4.36 -10.86
CA SER A 375 -0.52 -5.03 -11.98
C SER A 375 -1.27 -4.94 -13.31
N GLN A 376 -2.60 -4.99 -13.30
CA GLN A 376 -3.41 -4.79 -14.51
C GLN A 376 -3.37 -3.33 -14.99
N LEU A 377 -3.40 -2.35 -14.09
CA LEU A 377 -3.21 -0.95 -14.46
C LEU A 377 -1.80 -0.69 -15.01
N MET A 378 -0.76 -1.27 -14.41
CA MET A 378 0.61 -1.23 -14.93
C MET A 378 0.66 -1.77 -16.37
N ALA A 379 -0.02 -2.88 -16.65
CA ALA A 379 -0.07 -3.47 -17.98
C ALA A 379 -0.70 -2.51 -19.01
N LEU A 380 -1.79 -1.83 -18.66
CA LEU A 380 -2.42 -0.81 -19.53
C LEU A 380 -1.51 0.42 -19.75
N LEU A 381 -0.72 0.79 -18.75
CA LEU A 381 0.22 1.92 -18.82
C LEU A 381 1.57 1.55 -19.44
N GLY A 382 1.79 0.28 -19.78
CA GLY A 382 3.08 -0.20 -20.31
C GLY A 382 4.20 -0.20 -19.27
N ILE A 383 3.87 -0.18 -17.98
CA ILE A 383 4.84 -0.21 -16.87
C ILE A 383 5.25 -1.66 -16.61
N LYS A 384 6.55 -1.91 -16.46
CA LYS A 384 7.09 -3.24 -16.18
C LYS A 384 8.17 -3.20 -15.12
N VAL A 385 8.16 -4.16 -14.22
CA VAL A 385 9.26 -4.47 -13.30
C VAL A 385 9.95 -5.75 -13.79
N SER A 386 11.29 -5.73 -13.89
CA SER A 386 12.09 -6.88 -14.34
C SER A 386 13.23 -7.15 -13.35
N PHE A 387 13.53 -8.42 -13.07
CA PHE A 387 14.49 -8.89 -12.06
C PHE A 387 15.54 -9.84 -12.62
#